data_AF-A0A2A2ZLL6-F1
#
_entry.id   AF-A0A2A2ZLL6-F1
#
_cell.length_a   1.000
_cell.length_b   1.000
_cell.length_c   1.000
_cell.angle_alpha   90.00
_cell.angle_beta   90.00
_cell.angle_gamma   90.00
#
_symmetry.space_group_name_H-M   'P 1'
#
loop_
_entity.id
_entity.type
_entity.pdbx_description
1 polymer ?
#
loop_
_entity_poly.entity_id
_entity_poly.type
_entity_poly.pdbx_seq_one_letter_code
_entity_poly.pdbx_strand_id
1 'polypeptide(L)'
;MSTLTKRDAIDAALSVADDVAHGRLDPRALQQQAVSECRELFGTVIGDGDALWALHADVARQAVGLGALSPDELREWAAVLDHRTGAPAKPPAPPR
;
A
#
# COMPACT_ATOMS: atom_id res chain seq x y z
N MET A 1 -2.76 -30.79 14.72
CA MET A 1 -3.64 -29.97 13.84
C MET A 1 -4.91 -30.76 13.64
N SER A 2 -6.06 -30.25 14.08
CA SER A 2 -7.33 -30.96 13.85
C SER A 2 -7.69 -30.89 12.37
N THR A 3 -8.15 -32.00 11.80
CA THR A 3 -8.55 -32.07 10.39
C THR A 3 -9.86 -31.30 10.22
N LEU A 4 -9.80 -30.14 9.56
CA LEU A 4 -10.98 -29.33 9.26
C LEU A 4 -11.94 -30.14 8.39
N THR A 5 -13.15 -30.40 8.90
CA THR A 5 -14.17 -31.12 8.12
C THR A 5 -14.99 -30.16 7.27
N LYS A 6 -15.69 -30.68 6.26
CA LYS A 6 -16.62 -29.89 5.45
C LYS A 6 -17.71 -29.24 6.30
N ARG A 7 -18.16 -29.94 7.36
CA ARG A 7 -19.19 -29.44 8.26
C ARG A 7 -18.69 -28.26 9.07
N ASP A 8 -17.47 -28.34 9.61
CA ASP A 8 -16.88 -27.23 10.39
C ASP A 8 -16.73 -25.96 9.54
N ALA A 9 -16.36 -26.09 8.27
CA ALA A 9 -16.26 -24.95 7.36
C ALA A 9 -17.63 -24.30 7.06
N ILE A 10 -18.69 -25.11 6.93
CA ILE A 10 -20.06 -24.62 6.72
C ILE A 10 -20.56 -23.91 7.96
N ASP A 11 -20.38 -24.51 9.14
CA ASP A 11 -20.83 -23.94 10.41
C ASP A 11 -20.11 -22.60 10.68
N ALA A 12 -18.81 -22.52 10.39
CA ALA A 12 -18.05 -21.26 10.49
C ALA A 12 -18.59 -20.18 9.53
N ALA A 13 -18.85 -20.53 8.27
CA ALA A 13 -19.40 -19.57 7.30
C ALA A 13 -20.79 -19.07 7.69
N LEU A 14 -21.65 -19.94 8.21
CA LEU A 14 -22.98 -19.58 8.71
C LEU A 14 -22.90 -18.69 9.96
N SER A 15 -21.96 -18.95 10.87
CA SER A 15 -21.72 -18.08 12.03
C SER A 15 -21.36 -16.66 11.60
N VAL A 16 -20.48 -16.50 10.61
CA VAL A 16 -20.11 -15.18 10.08
C VAL A 16 -21.31 -14.50 9.41
N ALA A 17 -22.11 -15.26 8.65
CA ALA A 17 -23.33 -14.72 8.04
C ALA A 17 -24.34 -14.24 9.09
N ASP A 18 -24.49 -14.98 10.19
CA ASP A 18 -25.34 -14.62 11.33
C ASP A 18 -24.86 -13.35 12.03
N ASP A 19 -23.53 -13.20 12.22
CA ASP A 19 -22.94 -12.00 12.79
C ASP A 19 -23.18 -10.76 11.93
N VAL A 20 -23.12 -10.91 10.60
CA VAL A 20 -23.45 -9.82 9.67
C VAL A 20 -24.94 -9.48 9.71
N ALA A 21 -25.82 -10.49 9.71
CA ALA A 21 -27.26 -10.30 9.73
C ALA A 21 -27.74 -9.58 11.01
N HIS A 22 -27.10 -9.87 12.15
CA HIS A 22 -27.38 -9.24 13.44
C HIS A 22 -26.59 -7.94 13.69
N GLY A 23 -25.80 -7.49 12.71
CA GLY A 23 -24.99 -6.27 12.83
C GLY A 23 -23.85 -6.35 13.84
N ARG A 24 -23.48 -7.55 14.30
CA ARG A 24 -22.30 -7.79 15.15
C ARG A 24 -21.00 -7.69 14.37
N LEU A 25 -21.06 -7.95 13.05
CA LEU A 25 -19.96 -7.78 12.11
C LEU A 25 -20.42 -6.88 10.96
N ASP A 26 -19.75 -5.73 10.78
CA ASP A 26 -19.94 -4.88 9.60
C ASP A 26 -18.74 -5.04 8.65
N PRO A 27 -18.94 -5.61 7.45
CA PRO A 27 -17.87 -5.72 6.45
C PRO A 27 -17.24 -4.39 6.06
N ARG A 28 -18.01 -3.28 6.09
CA ARG A 28 -17.47 -1.95 5.76
C ARG A 28 -16.56 -1.45 6.88
N ALA A 29 -16.96 -1.62 8.13
CA ALA A 29 -16.11 -1.31 9.28
C ALA A 29 -14.83 -2.15 9.27
N LEU A 30 -14.92 -3.44 8.95
CA LEU A 30 -13.74 -4.32 8.84
C LEU A 30 -12.78 -3.85 7.74
N GLN A 31 -13.30 -3.47 6.57
CA GLN A 31 -12.49 -2.92 5.48
C GLN A 31 -11.81 -1.60 5.89
N GLN A 32 -12.54 -0.71 6.57
CA GLN A 32 -11.99 0.56 7.07
C GLN A 32 -10.87 0.32 8.07
N GLN A 33 -11.06 -0.63 8.99
CA GLN A 33 -10.06 -1.02 9.97
C GLN A 33 -8.79 -1.56 9.29
N ALA A 34 -8.93 -2.47 8.32
CA ALA A 34 -7.79 -3.00 7.57
C ALA A 34 -7.01 -1.89 6.84
N VAL A 35 -7.69 -0.93 6.22
CA VAL A 35 -7.03 0.23 5.59
C VAL A 35 -6.29 1.10 6.61
N SER A 36 -6.87 1.31 7.79
CA SER A 36 -6.23 2.06 8.88
C SER A 36 -4.94 1.37 9.32
N GLU A 37 -5.00 0.07 9.58
CA GLU A 37 -3.83 -0.72 9.99
C GLU A 37 -2.75 -0.75 8.92
N CYS A 38 -3.11 -0.92 7.64
CA CYS A 38 -2.15 -0.83 6.55
C CYS A 38 -1.48 0.56 6.50
N ARG A 39 -2.21 1.64 6.77
CA ARG A 39 -1.64 3.00 6.80
C ARG A 39 -0.71 3.18 8.00
N GLU A 40 -1.02 2.59 9.14
CA GLU A 40 -0.13 2.65 10.32
C GLU A 40 1.16 1.86 10.11
N LEU A 41 1.06 0.65 9.54
CA LEU A 41 2.20 -0.25 9.37
C LEU A 41 3.09 0.08 8.17
N PHE A 42 2.49 0.57 7.08
CA PHE A 42 3.15 0.75 5.78
C PHE A 42 2.92 2.14 5.16
N GLY A 43 2.07 2.98 5.76
CA GLY A 43 1.76 4.29 5.18
C GLY A 43 2.83 5.36 5.38
N THR A 44 3.85 5.11 6.21
CA THR A 44 4.94 6.05 6.49
C THR A 44 6.28 5.41 6.18
N VAL A 45 7.09 6.07 5.34
CA VAL A 45 8.44 5.61 4.98
C VAL A 45 9.46 6.43 5.74
N ILE A 46 10.30 5.78 6.56
CA ILE A 46 11.27 6.48 7.42
C ILE A 46 12.69 6.60 6.81
N GLY A 47 12.96 5.90 5.71
CA GLY A 47 14.26 5.93 5.00
C GLY A 47 14.93 4.55 4.90
N ASP A 48 16.16 4.50 4.41
CA ASP A 48 16.90 3.26 4.07
C ASP A 48 17.05 2.25 5.24
N GLY A 49 16.86 2.68 6.49
CA GLY A 49 16.85 1.82 7.68
C GLY A 49 15.51 1.15 7.99
N ASP A 50 14.48 1.43 7.20
CA ASP A 50 13.14 0.85 7.35
C ASP A 50 13.15 -0.65 6.99
N ALA A 51 12.60 -1.49 7.86
CA ALA A 51 12.49 -2.93 7.61
C ALA A 51 11.62 -3.25 6.38
N LEU A 52 10.70 -2.36 6.00
CA LEU A 52 9.82 -2.49 4.83
C LEU A 52 10.36 -1.76 3.59
N TRP A 53 11.59 -1.24 3.62
CA TRP A 53 12.17 -0.41 2.55
C TRP A 53 12.05 -1.03 1.14
N ALA A 54 12.38 -2.31 1.01
CA ALA A 54 12.30 -3.02 -0.27
C ALA A 54 10.85 -3.07 -0.81
N LEU A 55 9.88 -3.32 0.08
CA LEU A 55 8.47 -3.34 -0.28
C LEU A 55 7.98 -1.94 -0.71
N HIS A 56 8.39 -0.87 -0.01
CA HIS A 56 8.06 0.49 -0.42
C HIS A 56 8.55 0.81 -1.84
N ALA A 57 9.80 0.42 -2.16
CA ALA A 57 10.34 0.63 -3.50
C ALA A 57 9.58 -0.15 -4.58
N ASP A 58 9.19 -1.40 -4.30
CA ASP A 58 8.40 -2.22 -5.22
C ASP A 58 7.00 -1.65 -5.45
N VAL A 59 6.32 -1.22 -4.38
CA VAL A 59 4.99 -0.60 -4.46
C VAL A 59 5.06 0.74 -5.20
N ALA A 60 6.06 1.58 -4.90
CA ALA A 60 6.24 2.86 -5.59
C ALA A 60 6.43 2.68 -7.10
N ARG A 61 7.26 1.70 -7.53
CA ARG A 61 7.45 1.37 -8.95
C ARG A 61 6.15 0.93 -9.61
N GLN A 62 5.37 0.07 -8.96
CA GLN A 62 4.07 -0.37 -9.48
C GLN A 62 3.06 0.78 -9.56
N ALA A 63 2.96 1.60 -8.52
CA ALA A 63 2.06 2.74 -8.45
C ALA A 63 2.36 3.74 -9.58
N VAL A 64 3.64 4.10 -9.78
CA VAL A 64 4.07 4.95 -10.89
C VAL A 64 3.75 4.30 -12.24
N GLY A 65 4.00 3.00 -12.40
CA GLY A 65 3.67 2.28 -13.63
C GLY A 65 2.18 2.26 -13.97
N LEU A 66 1.31 2.38 -12.96
CA LEU A 66 -0.14 2.51 -13.11
C LEU A 66 -0.63 3.96 -13.15
N GLY A 67 0.28 4.95 -13.16
CA GLY A 67 -0.05 6.37 -13.31
C GLY A 67 -0.42 7.08 -12.01
N ALA A 68 0.05 6.60 -10.85
CA ALA A 68 -0.19 7.27 -9.57
C ALA A 68 0.39 8.69 -9.49
N LEU A 69 1.43 8.98 -10.28
CA LEU A 69 2.06 10.30 -10.39
C LEU A 69 2.15 10.70 -11.86
N SER A 70 2.03 12.00 -12.13
CA SER A 70 2.20 12.54 -13.48
C SER A 70 3.69 12.58 -13.89
N PRO A 71 4.01 12.58 -15.19
CA PRO A 71 5.40 12.74 -15.65
C PRO A 71 6.07 14.02 -15.18
N ASP A 72 5.32 15.12 -15.02
CA ASP A 72 5.88 16.40 -14.57
C ASP A 72 6.20 16.35 -13.07
N GLU A 73 5.29 15.80 -12.26
CA GLU A 73 5.51 15.58 -10.83
C GLU A 73 6.72 14.66 -10.56
N LEU A 74 6.92 13.61 -11.38
CA LEU A 74 8.12 12.77 -11.29
C LEU A 74 9.42 13.54 -11.58
N ARG A 75 9.41 14.51 -12.50
CA ARG A 75 10.59 15.36 -12.77
C ARG A 75 10.87 16.29 -11.60
N GLU A 76 9.83 16.82 -10.96
CA GLU A 76 9.98 17.64 -9.75
C GLU A 76 10.63 16.83 -8.63
N TRP A 77 10.15 15.61 -8.38
CA TRP A 77 10.74 14.72 -7.38
C TRP A 77 12.16 14.28 -7.73
N ALA A 78 12.48 14.10 -9.02
CA ALA A 78 13.86 13.86 -9.45
C ALA A 78 14.78 15.04 -9.09
N ALA A 79 14.33 16.28 -9.30
CA ALA A 79 15.09 17.46 -8.90
C ALA A 79 15.28 17.56 -7.37
N VAL A 80 14.29 17.16 -6.58
CA VAL A 80 14.41 17.06 -5.11
C VAL A 80 15.48 16.03 -4.72
N LEU A 81 15.52 14.87 -5.38
CA LEU A 81 16.51 13.84 -5.12
C LEU A 81 17.93 14.28 -5.53
N ASP A 82 18.08 14.95 -6.66
CA ASP A 82 19.36 15.52 -7.11
C ASP A 82 19.87 16.53 -6.07
N HIS A 83 19.01 17.43 -5.60
CA HIS A 83 19.35 18.40 -4.55
C HIS A 83 19.76 17.70 -3.24
N ARG A 84 19.04 16.66 -2.83
CA ARG A 84 19.35 15.88 -1.60
C ARG A 84 20.72 15.20 -1.69
N THR A 85 21.10 14.72 -2.86
CA THR A 85 22.37 14.00 -3.09
C THR A 85 23.53 14.92 -3.45
N GLY A 86 23.28 16.21 -3.61
CA GLY A 86 24.26 17.19 -4.07
C GLY A 86 24.61 17.04 -5.56
N ALA A 87 23.79 16.33 -6.33
CA ALA A 87 23.97 16.21 -7.76
C ALA A 87 23.59 17.53 -8.46
N PRO A 88 24.41 18.02 -9.41
CA PRO A 88 24.06 19.22 -10.16
C PRO A 88 22.85 18.94 -11.05
N ALA A 89 21.82 19.79 -10.97
CA ALA A 89 20.63 19.69 -11.80
C ALA A 89 21.01 19.62 -13.29
N LYS A 90 20.61 18.55 -13.97
CA LYS A 90 20.91 18.39 -15.40
C LYS A 90 20.10 19.43 -16.20
N PRO A 91 20.74 20.28 -17.02
CA PRO A 91 20.01 21.26 -17.81
C PRO A 91 19.04 20.56 -18.78
N PRO A 92 17.86 21.16 -19.06
CA PRO A 92 16.88 20.58 -19.96
C PRO A 92 17.51 20.34 -21.34
N ALA A 93 17.19 19.19 -21.93
CA ALA A 93 17.66 18.86 -23.28
C ALA A 93 17.10 19.89 -24.28
N PRO A 94 17.90 20.34 -25.26
CA PRO A 94 17.45 21.32 -26.23
C PRO A 94 16.26 20.77 -27.04
N PRO A 95 15.29 21.63 -27.40
CA PRO A 95 14.16 21.22 -28.23
C PRO A 95 14.68 20.70 -29.58
N ARG A 96 14.09 19.59 -30.04
CA ARG A 96 14.32 19.05 -31.39
C ARG A 96 13.62 19.87 -32.45
#